data_AF-A0A7X8PRX3-F1
#
_entry.id   AF-A0A7X8PRX3-F1
#
_cell.length_a   1.000
_cell.length_b   1.000
_cell.length_c   1.000
_cell.angle_alpha   90.00
_cell.angle_beta   90.00
_cell.angle_gamma   90.00
#
_symmetry.space_group_name_H-M   'P 1'
#
loop_
_entity.id
_entity.type
_entity.pdbx_description
1 polymer ?
#
loop_
_entity_poly.entity_id
_entity_poly.type
_entity_poly.pdbx_seq_one_letter_code
_entity_poly.pdbx_strand_id
1 'polypeptide(L)' 'MMYKTGDLIIYGGNGVCRVMDITERSMTGTDHEQLYYVLMPLYQNCTIYVPTNNTKVFMRPII' A
#
# COMPACT_ATOMS: atom_id res chain seq x y z
N MET A 1 10.41 8.94 1.54
CA MET A 1 10.54 7.76 2.42
C MET A 1 9.57 6.71 1.93
N MET A 2 10.03 5.46 1.78
CA MET A 2 9.14 4.31 1.56
C MET A 2 8.59 3.85 2.90
N TYR A 3 7.34 3.40 2.92
CA TYR A 3 6.75 2.78 4.10
C TYR A 3 7.29 1.37 4.28
N LYS A 4 7.32 0.89 5.51
CA LYS A 4 7.76 -0.45 5.87
C LYS A 4 6.60 -1.28 6.38
N THR A 5 6.73 -2.60 6.28
CA THR A 5 5.82 -3.53 6.92
C THR A 5 5.72 -3.22 8.42
N GLY A 6 4.49 -3.09 8.90
CA GLY A 6 4.16 -2.68 10.27
C GLY A 6 3.74 -1.22 10.40
N ASP A 7 4.11 -0.35 9.46
CA ASP A 7 3.79 1.07 9.52
C ASP A 7 2.28 1.32 9.41
N LEU A 8 1.81 2.33 10.14
CA LEU A 8 0.45 2.83 10.05
C LEU A 8 0.42 4.08 9.17
N ILE A 9 -0.32 3.99 8.07
CA ILE A 9 -0.44 5.03 7.06
C ILE A 9 -1.91 5.38 6.84
N ILE A 10 -2.16 6.64 6.50
CA ILE A 10 -3.49 7.06 6.03
C ILE A 10 -3.50 6.94 4.51
N TYR A 11 -4.39 6.12 3.99
CA TYR A 11 -4.58 5.92 2.54
C TYR A 11 -5.88 6.59 2.07
N GLY A 12 -5.75 7.75 1.41
CA GLY A 12 -6.89 8.54 0.93
C GLY A 12 -7.83 8.98 2.05
N GLY A 13 -9.15 8.91 1.79
CA GLY A 13 -10.20 9.24 2.77
C GLY A 13 -10.72 8.05 3.59
N ASN A 14 -10.19 6.84 3.38
CA ASN A 14 -10.68 5.61 4.02
C ASN A 14 -10.16 5.43 5.47
N GLY A 15 -9.28 6.32 5.94
CA GLY A 15 -8.73 6.30 7.29
C GLY A 15 -7.41 5.56 7.41
N VAL A 16 -7.18 4.95 8.57
CA VAL A 16 -5.90 4.34 8.95
C VAL A 16 -5.79 2.92 8.42
N CYS A 17 -4.71 2.67 7.68
CA CYS A 17 -4.33 1.38 7.14
C CYS A 17 -2.96 0.97 7.68
N ARG A 18 -2.78 -0.33 7.93
CA ARG A 18 -1.49 -0.91 8.28
C ARG A 18 -0.83 -1.51 7.05
N VAL A 19 0.45 -1.25 6.87
CA VAL A 19 1.27 -1.96 5.88
C VAL A 19 1.49 -3.37 6.40
N MET A 20 0.85 -4.33 5.76
CA MET A 20 0.96 -5.75 6.10
C MET A 20 2.16 -6.39 5.40
N ASP A 21 2.45 -5.96 4.18
CA ASP A 21 3.58 -6.48 3.41
C ASP A 21 3.93 -5.57 2.22
N ILE A 22 5.08 -5.81 1.61
CA ILE A 22 5.53 -5.17 0.36
C ILE A 22 5.98 -6.28 -0.58
N THR A 23 5.17 -6.58 -1.59
CA THR A 23 5.43 -7.67 -2.52
C THR A 23 5.70 -7.14 -3.92
N GLU A 24 6.70 -7.70 -4.58
CA GLU A 24 6.89 -7.56 -6.02
C GLU A 24 5.87 -8.44 -6.70
N ARG A 25 5.13 -7.88 -7.65
CA ARG A 25 4.17 -8.64 -8.45
C ARG A 25 4.39 -8.34 -9.91
N SER A 26 4.76 -9.37 -10.66
CA SER A 26 4.66 -9.37 -12.11
C SER A 26 3.19 -9.50 -12.47
N MET A 27 2.58 -8.40 -12.93
CA MET A 27 1.24 -8.49 -13.52
C MET A 27 1.42 -9.02 -14.94
N THR A 28 0.79 -10.15 -15.25
CA THR A 28 0.85 -10.77 -16.59
C THR A 28 0.46 -9.75 -17.65
N GLY A 29 1.43 -9.30 -18.46
CA GLY A 29 1.26 -8.26 -19.47
C GLY A 29 2.08 -6.99 -19.26
N THR A 30 2.89 -6.89 -18.21
CA THR A 30 3.86 -5.79 -18.02
C THR A 30 5.25 -6.38 -17.78
N ASP A 31 6.23 -5.97 -18.60
CA ASP A 31 7.62 -6.45 -18.57
C ASP A 31 8.41 -5.94 -17.35
N HIS A 32 7.73 -5.27 -16.42
CA HIS A 32 8.34 -4.60 -15.27
C HIS A 32 7.83 -5.21 -13.96
N GLU A 33 8.77 -5.60 -13.10
CA GLU A 33 8.52 -5.96 -11.71
C GLU A 33 8.02 -4.71 -10.97
N GLN A 34 6.73 -4.67 -10.66
CA GLN A 34 6.12 -3.58 -9.91
C GLN A 34 5.96 -4.00 -8.45
N LEU A 35 6.52 -3.20 -7.54
CA LEU A 35 6.28 -3.35 -6.10
C LEU A 35 4.87 -2.89 -5.75
N TYR A 36 4.20 -3.63 -4.86
CA TYR A 36 2.89 -3.33 -4.31
C TYR A 36 2.92 -3.35 -2.78
N TYR A 37 2.36 -2.31 -2.16
CA TYR A 37 2.02 -2.30 -0.75
C TYR A 37 0.74 -3.11 -0.53
N VAL A 38 0.79 -4.02 0.44
CA VAL A 38 -0.37 -4.74 0.95
C VAL A 38 -0.85 -3.99 2.19
N LEU A 39 -1.98 -3.31 2.08
CA LEU A 39 -2.55 -2.50 3.15
C LEU A 39 -3.81 -3.16 3.72
N MET A 40 -3.93 -3.16 5.05
CA MET A 40 -5.13 -3.62 5.75
C MET A 40 -5.72 -2.46 6.55
N PRO A 41 -6.93 -1.96 6.22
CA PRO A 41 -7.63 -0.98 7.03
C PRO A 41 -7.93 -1.54 8.42
N LEU A 42 -7.82 -0.71 9.46
CA LEU A 42 -8.12 -1.16 10.83
C LEU A 42 -9.62 -1.42 11.04
N TYR A 43 -10.47 -0.74 10.27
CA TYR A 43 -11.93 -0.77 10.44
C TYR A 43 -12.65 -1.60 9.38
N GLN A 44 -11.92 -2.25 8.46
CA GLN A 44 -12.50 -3.04 7.37
C GLN A 44 -11.68 -4.31 7.14
N ASN A 45 -12.35 -5.45 6.97
CA ASN A 45 -11.70 -6.72 6.66
C ASN A 45 -11.42 -6.86 5.15
N CYS A 46 -10.74 -5.88 4.57
CA CYS A 46 -10.38 -5.86 3.16
C CYS A 46 -8.87 -5.67 3.00
N THR A 47 -8.30 -6.24 1.95
CA THR A 47 -6.89 -6.04 1.60
C THR A 47 -6.79 -5.11 0.40
N ILE A 48 -6.08 -4.01 0.56
CA ILE A 48 -5.88 -3.01 -0.49
C ILE A 48 -4.47 -3.19 -1.04
N TYR A 49 -4.37 -3.40 -2.35
CA TYR A 49 -3.09 -3.48 -3.06
C TYR A 49 -2.82 -2.16 -3.76
N VAL A 50 -1.73 -1.50 -3.39
CA VAL A 50 -1.36 -0.19 -3.94
C VAL A 50 0.02 -0.28 -4.59
N PRO A 51 0.17 0.05 -5.89
CA PRO A 51 1.49 0.09 -6.50
C PRO A 51 2.36 1.14 -5.78
N THR A 52 3.61 0.81 -5.48
CA THR A 52 4.55 1.79 -4.89
C THR A 52 4.78 2.99 -5.79
N ASN A 53 4.60 2.82 -7.11
CA ASN A 53 4.72 3.88 -8.12
C ASN A 53 3.42 4.69 -8.31
N ASN A 54 2.35 4.38 -7.56
CA ASN A 54 1.09 5.11 -7.68
C ASN A 54 1.17 6.46 -6.97
N THR A 55 1.47 7.50 -7.74
CA THR A 55 1.51 8.91 -7.31
C THR A 55 0.13 9.58 -7.20
N LYS A 56 -0.95 8.86 -7.52
CA LYS A 56 -2.31 9.44 -7.55
C LYS A 56 -2.96 9.58 -6.17
N VAL A 57 -2.52 8.81 -5.18
CA VAL A 57 -3.11 8.82 -3.83
C VAL A 57 -2.04 9.21 -2.81
N PHE A 58 -2.27 10.34 -2.13
CA PHE A 58 -1.40 10.76 -1.05
C PHE A 58 -1.51 9.82 0.14
N MET A 59 -0.40 9.17 0.47
CA MET A 59 -0.23 8.42 1.70
C MET A 59 0.46 9.31 2.73
N ARG A 60 -0.02 9.32 3.97
CA ARG A 60 0.61 10.07 5.07
C ARG A 60 0.99 9.11 6.20
N PRO A 61 2.24 9.15 6.72
CA PRO A 61 2.57 8.45 7.96
C PRO A 61 1.82 9.09 9.13
N ILE A 62 1.41 8.27 10.09
CA ILE A 62 0.76 8.74 11.31
C ILE A 62 1.80 9.06 12.40
N ILE A 63 2.96 8.40 12.35
CA ILE A 63 4.07 8.53 13.31
C ILE A 63 5.42 8.51 12.60
#